data_AF-A0A660PH40-F1
#
_entry.id   AF-A0A660PH40-F1
#
_cell.length_a   1.000
_cell.length_b   1.000
_cell.length_c   1.000
_cell.angle_alpha   90.00
_cell.angle_beta   90.00
_cell.angle_gamma   90.00
#
_symmetry.space_group_name_H-M   'P 1'
#
loop_
_entity.id
_entity.type
_entity.pdbx_description
1 polymer ?
#
loop_
_entity_poly.entity_id
_entity_poly.type
_entity_poly.pdbx_seq_one_letter_code
_entity_poly.pdbx_strand_id
1 'polypeptide(L)'
;MNPINQILEPFREIDIASTYQQNYLFIDFVIYLLIFVGLSKFVFSKRFSGNGGKAISVGVGLILSLSMSVFSYTTGFSIGSFGPIAAIILMLLVGMLLFGFIRQIGGNTVNSGIGAFIVTYFLMRSVTPEIYDWVAKRSFAAWIDAVLMLSIPYLVYLLIRKFIPSLSSKNKNNIMGSFKNREIEKVKDNKLTNLENMEELEKASYKTEKKVDKKEKLITKNLKSIISLLQKENPSPEVTNNIVKILTDLQNQDNEQLRLLNQLKLLNKKLSNWHINGFKQLSRIYNKLSFKDKKNLKEAIQREQTSIIENRQIENIEKQINQYYGQYLKQINLGINQLGHKNKRGALYYLLQAQQTEQNSHKLLKQLKTMQRQLLQLTMGEIEAVKKLAA
;
A
#
# COMPACT_ATOMS: atom_id res chain seq x y z
N MET A 1 -52.79 15.29 -16.13
CA MET A 1 -52.01 14.02 -16.08
C MET A 1 -50.62 14.34 -15.57
N ASN A 2 -50.06 13.56 -14.64
CA ASN A 2 -48.70 13.79 -14.12
C ASN A 2 -47.70 13.25 -15.17
N PRO A 3 -46.84 14.08 -15.78
CA PRO A 3 -45.92 13.65 -16.85
C PRO A 3 -45.00 12.50 -16.43
N ILE A 4 -44.73 12.36 -15.13
CA ILE A 4 -43.97 11.25 -14.56
C ILE A 4 -44.67 9.90 -14.81
N ASN A 5 -46.00 9.85 -14.75
CA ASN A 5 -46.74 8.60 -14.92
C ASN A 5 -46.72 8.10 -16.38
N GLN A 6 -46.67 9.00 -17.37
CA GLN A 6 -46.55 8.61 -18.79
C GLN A 6 -45.17 8.06 -19.12
N ILE A 7 -44.11 8.61 -18.51
CA ILE A 7 -42.74 8.10 -18.69
C ILE A 7 -42.57 6.72 -18.03
N LEU A 8 -43.27 6.47 -16.92
CA LEU A 8 -43.20 5.20 -16.18
C LEU A 8 -44.17 4.14 -16.68
N GLU A 9 -45.10 4.48 -17.58
CA GLU A 9 -46.14 3.56 -18.06
C GLU A 9 -45.59 2.26 -18.68
N PRO A 10 -44.54 2.29 -19.54
CA PRO A 10 -43.95 1.06 -20.10
C PRO A 10 -43.29 0.16 -19.05
N PHE A 11 -42.89 0.72 -17.90
CA PHE A 11 -42.26 -0.03 -16.82
C PHE A 11 -43.27 -0.58 -15.81
N ARG A 12 -44.54 -0.17 -15.89
CA ARG A 12 -45.58 -0.57 -14.95
C ARG A 12 -45.88 -2.07 -15.00
N GLU A 13 -45.67 -2.69 -16.15
CA GLU A 13 -45.83 -4.14 -16.34
C GLU A 13 -44.58 -4.93 -15.94
N ILE A 14 -43.44 -4.27 -15.74
CA ILE A 14 -42.18 -4.92 -15.34
C ILE A 14 -42.12 -4.98 -13.82
N ASP A 15 -42.75 -6.01 -13.25
CA ASP A 15 -42.56 -6.33 -11.84
C ASP A 15 -41.23 -7.09 -11.66
N ILE A 16 -40.19 -6.32 -11.32
CA ILE A 16 -38.84 -6.83 -11.08
C ILE A 16 -38.84 -7.84 -9.92
N ALA A 17 -39.69 -7.64 -8.90
CA ALA A 17 -39.71 -8.50 -7.73
C ALA A 17 -40.29 -9.87 -8.07
N SER A 18 -41.41 -9.93 -8.79
CA SER A 18 -41.97 -11.22 -9.24
C SER A 18 -41.09 -11.88 -10.29
N THR A 19 -40.53 -11.12 -11.23
CA THR A 19 -39.56 -11.65 -12.22
C THR A 19 -38.35 -12.27 -11.51
N TYR A 20 -37.84 -11.61 -10.48
CA TYR A 20 -36.76 -12.14 -9.64
C TYR A 20 -37.20 -13.39 -8.90
N GLN A 21 -38.35 -13.38 -8.21
CA GLN A 21 -38.83 -14.55 -7.47
C GLN A 21 -39.03 -15.79 -8.36
N GLN A 22 -39.48 -15.60 -9.60
CA GLN A 22 -39.68 -16.70 -10.56
C GLN A 22 -38.34 -17.21 -11.13
N ASN A 23 -37.33 -16.35 -11.25
CA ASN A 23 -36.07 -16.65 -11.96
C ASN A 23 -34.82 -16.47 -11.08
N TYR A 24 -34.97 -16.52 -9.76
CA TYR A 24 -33.90 -16.10 -8.84
C TYR A 24 -32.64 -16.96 -9.01
N LEU A 25 -32.78 -18.26 -9.30
CA LEU A 25 -31.63 -19.15 -9.52
C LEU A 25 -30.75 -18.69 -10.69
N PHE A 26 -31.37 -18.28 -11.80
CA PHE A 26 -30.64 -17.81 -12.97
C PHE A 26 -30.02 -16.43 -12.72
N ILE A 27 -30.80 -15.51 -12.14
CA ILE A 27 -30.34 -14.15 -11.84
C ILE A 27 -29.19 -14.19 -10.82
N ASP A 28 -29.33 -14.99 -9.75
CA ASP A 28 -28.30 -15.17 -8.73
C ASP A 28 -27.06 -15.83 -9.32
N PHE A 29 -27.20 -16.82 -10.21
CA PHE A 29 -26.06 -17.40 -10.93
C PHE A 29 -25.29 -16.34 -11.73
N VAL A 30 -25.97 -15.47 -12.47
CA VAL A 30 -25.33 -14.39 -13.24
C VAL A 30 -24.61 -13.41 -12.30
N ILE A 31 -25.22 -13.06 -11.16
CA ILE A 31 -24.61 -12.20 -10.15
C ILE A 31 -23.36 -12.87 -9.56
N TYR A 32 -23.45 -14.15 -9.17
CA TYR A 32 -22.31 -14.92 -8.68
C TYR A 32 -21.21 -15.03 -9.73
N LEU A 33 -21.54 -15.16 -11.01
CA LEU A 33 -20.58 -15.17 -12.12
C LEU A 33 -19.78 -13.88 -12.19
N LEU A 34 -20.47 -12.73 -12.17
CA LEU A 34 -19.81 -11.43 -12.19
C LEU A 34 -18.90 -11.23 -10.97
N ILE A 35 -19.38 -11.56 -9.78
CA ILE A 35 -18.63 -11.40 -8.53
C ILE A 35 -17.40 -12.31 -8.53
N PHE A 36 -17.56 -13.62 -8.73
CA PHE A 36 -16.45 -14.55 -8.60
C PHE A 36 -15.43 -14.43 -9.73
N VAL A 37 -15.85 -14.12 -10.98
CA VAL A 37 -14.91 -13.82 -12.05
C VAL A 37 -14.15 -12.53 -11.77
N GLY A 38 -14.82 -11.49 -11.27
CA GLY A 38 -14.17 -10.23 -10.87
C GLY A 38 -13.14 -10.42 -9.76
N LEU A 39 -13.53 -11.13 -8.69
CA LEU A 39 -12.67 -11.44 -7.56
C LEU A 39 -11.49 -12.33 -7.96
N SER A 40 -11.75 -13.39 -8.73
CA SER A 40 -10.73 -14.29 -9.24
C SER A 40 -9.71 -13.54 -10.10
N LYS A 41 -10.16 -12.66 -11.02
CA LYS A 41 -9.27 -11.79 -11.78
C LYS A 41 -8.44 -10.88 -10.86
N PHE A 42 -9.05 -10.26 -9.84
CA PHE A 42 -8.30 -9.40 -8.92
C PHE A 42 -7.21 -10.16 -8.16
N VAL A 43 -7.52 -11.37 -7.66
CA VAL A 43 -6.59 -12.20 -6.88
C VAL A 43 -5.49 -12.78 -7.78
N PHE A 44 -5.85 -13.34 -8.93
CA PHE A 44 -4.90 -14.06 -9.79
C PHE A 44 -4.16 -13.18 -10.79
N SER A 45 -4.66 -11.99 -11.13
CA SER A 45 -3.99 -11.07 -12.07
C SER A 45 -2.56 -10.72 -11.68
N LYS A 46 -2.27 -10.70 -10.36
CA LYS A 46 -0.91 -10.42 -9.85
C LYS A 46 0.05 -11.60 -10.02
N ARG A 47 -0.47 -12.84 -10.04
CA ARG A 47 0.34 -14.06 -10.05
C ARG A 47 0.46 -14.68 -11.43
N PHE A 48 -0.60 -14.61 -12.23
CA PHE A 48 -0.67 -15.19 -13.57
C PHE A 48 -0.93 -14.06 -14.57
N SER A 49 0.14 -13.54 -15.18
CA SER A 49 0.05 -12.55 -16.24
C SER A 49 -0.24 -13.19 -17.60
N GLY A 50 -0.80 -12.40 -18.53
CA GLY A 50 -1.09 -12.84 -19.91
C GLY A 50 -2.44 -13.54 -20.10
N ASN A 51 -2.65 -14.07 -21.31
CA ASN A 51 -3.93 -14.67 -21.72
C ASN A 51 -4.26 -15.95 -20.96
N GLY A 52 -3.26 -16.78 -20.62
CA GLY A 52 -3.44 -17.97 -19.80
C GLY A 52 -3.96 -17.64 -18.39
N GLY A 53 -3.41 -16.61 -17.75
CA GLY A 53 -3.89 -16.15 -16.43
C GLY A 53 -5.33 -15.65 -16.45
N LYS A 54 -5.74 -14.99 -17.54
CA LYS A 54 -7.15 -14.59 -17.74
C LYS A 54 -8.07 -15.81 -17.86
N ALA A 55 -7.68 -16.81 -18.65
CA ALA A 55 -8.47 -18.04 -18.82
C ALA A 55 -8.63 -18.78 -17.49
N ILE A 56 -7.55 -18.95 -16.73
CA ILE A 56 -7.58 -19.55 -15.39
C ILE A 56 -8.50 -18.76 -14.45
N SER A 57 -8.39 -17.43 -14.44
CA SER A 57 -9.21 -16.58 -13.58
C SER A 57 -10.71 -16.72 -13.90
N VAL A 58 -11.07 -16.76 -15.18
CA VAL A 58 -12.45 -16.96 -15.63
C VAL A 58 -12.94 -18.37 -15.28
N GLY A 59 -12.12 -19.41 -15.52
CA GLY A 59 -12.47 -20.79 -15.20
C GLY A 59 -12.74 -21.00 -13.71
N VAL A 60 -11.86 -20.48 -12.84
CA VAL A 60 -12.05 -20.54 -11.38
C VAL A 60 -13.31 -19.77 -10.96
N GLY A 61 -13.54 -18.59 -11.54
CA GLY A 61 -14.75 -17.81 -11.26
C GLY A 61 -16.03 -18.58 -11.61
N LEU A 62 -16.07 -19.20 -12.80
CA LEU A 62 -17.21 -19.97 -13.29
C LEU A 62 -17.52 -21.19 -12.41
N ILE A 63 -16.49 -21.95 -11.99
CA ILE A 63 -16.64 -23.10 -11.09
C ILE A 63 -17.25 -22.66 -9.75
N LEU A 64 -16.77 -21.54 -9.18
CA LEU A 64 -17.29 -21.01 -7.91
C LEU A 64 -18.74 -20.56 -8.04
N SER A 65 -19.10 -19.89 -9.12
CA SER A 65 -20.48 -19.44 -9.38
C SER A 65 -21.44 -20.61 -9.55
N LEU A 66 -21.01 -21.66 -10.25
CA LEU A 66 -21.79 -22.88 -10.40
C LEU A 66 -21.98 -23.56 -9.04
N SER A 67 -20.91 -23.68 -8.25
CA SER A 67 -20.95 -24.25 -6.90
C SER A 67 -21.92 -23.50 -5.98
N MET A 68 -21.90 -22.16 -6.05
CA MET A 68 -22.80 -21.32 -5.26
C MET A 68 -24.26 -21.40 -5.73
N SER A 69 -24.49 -21.52 -7.04
CA SER A 69 -25.83 -21.73 -7.60
C SER A 69 -26.41 -23.08 -7.18
N VAL A 70 -25.60 -24.14 -7.20
CA VAL A 70 -26.01 -25.47 -6.66
C VAL A 70 -26.31 -25.37 -5.16
N PHE A 71 -25.49 -24.66 -4.38
CA PHE A 71 -25.75 -24.44 -2.96
C PHE A 71 -27.05 -23.65 -2.71
N SER A 72 -27.31 -22.61 -3.51
CA SER A 72 -28.54 -21.82 -3.48
C SER A 72 -29.76 -22.70 -3.74
N TYR A 73 -29.69 -23.57 -4.75
CA TYR A 73 -30.74 -24.53 -5.07
C TYR A 73 -31.00 -25.53 -3.93
N THR A 74 -29.95 -26.11 -3.34
CA THR A 74 -30.12 -27.15 -2.30
C THR A 74 -30.59 -26.62 -0.96
N THR A 75 -30.23 -25.38 -0.61
CA THR A 75 -30.59 -24.78 0.68
C THR A 75 -31.82 -23.88 0.62
N GLY A 76 -32.33 -23.59 -0.58
CA GLY A 76 -33.37 -22.57 -0.78
C GLY A 76 -32.86 -21.15 -0.53
N PHE A 77 -31.54 -20.97 -0.43
CA PHE A 77 -30.90 -19.69 -0.21
C PHE A 77 -30.97 -18.82 -1.48
N SER A 78 -31.28 -17.53 -1.36
CA SER A 78 -31.29 -16.57 -2.48
C SER A 78 -30.59 -15.27 -2.09
N ILE A 79 -30.04 -14.54 -3.07
CA ILE A 79 -29.47 -13.20 -2.80
C ILE A 79 -30.56 -12.26 -2.27
N GLY A 80 -31.82 -12.44 -2.68
CA GLY A 80 -32.96 -11.74 -2.12
C GLY A 80 -33.09 -11.90 -0.60
N SER A 81 -32.72 -13.05 -0.03
CA SER A 81 -32.73 -13.24 1.43
C SER A 81 -31.64 -12.45 2.16
N PHE A 82 -30.62 -11.94 1.44
CA PHE A 82 -29.65 -10.98 1.96
C PHE A 82 -30.20 -9.54 2.02
N GLY A 83 -31.45 -9.28 1.61
CA GLY A 83 -32.07 -7.95 1.64
C GLY A 83 -31.77 -7.13 2.91
N PRO A 84 -32.02 -7.67 4.13
CA PRO A 84 -31.69 -6.97 5.37
C PRO A 84 -30.20 -6.66 5.52
N ILE A 85 -29.32 -7.59 5.14
CA ILE A 85 -27.86 -7.42 5.23
C ILE A 85 -27.38 -6.39 4.19
N ALA A 86 -27.87 -6.46 2.96
CA ALA A 86 -27.53 -5.51 1.89
C ALA A 86 -27.92 -4.09 2.29
N ALA A 87 -29.09 -3.93 2.89
CA ALA A 87 -29.52 -2.63 3.35
C ALA A 87 -28.82 -2.18 4.64
N ILE A 88 -28.37 -3.08 5.53
CA ILE A 88 -27.43 -2.72 6.61
C ILE A 88 -26.11 -2.19 6.03
N ILE A 89 -25.56 -2.84 5.00
CA ILE A 89 -24.34 -2.37 4.31
C ILE A 89 -24.59 -0.99 3.68
N LEU A 90 -25.74 -0.81 3.02
CA LEU A 90 -26.13 0.48 2.44
C LEU A 90 -26.23 1.58 3.50
N MET A 91 -26.88 1.30 4.64
CA MET A 91 -26.97 2.24 5.76
C MET A 91 -25.59 2.58 6.34
N LEU A 92 -24.68 1.61 6.42
CA LEU A 92 -23.30 1.82 6.85
C LEU A 92 -22.55 2.74 5.85
N LEU A 93 -22.72 2.53 4.54
CA LEU A 93 -22.17 3.41 3.50
C LEU A 93 -22.71 4.84 3.61
N VAL A 94 -24.02 5.00 3.80
CA VAL A 94 -24.66 6.31 4.03
C VAL A 94 -24.08 6.97 5.28
N GLY A 95 -23.89 6.22 6.37
CA GLY A 95 -23.27 6.74 7.59
C GLY A 95 -21.82 7.18 7.40
N MET A 96 -21.02 6.42 6.66
CA MET A 96 -19.64 6.81 6.31
C MET A 96 -19.60 8.06 5.44
N LEU A 97 -20.54 8.20 4.51
CA LEU A 97 -20.69 9.38 3.66
C LEU A 97 -21.06 10.60 4.51
N LEU A 98 -22.07 10.50 5.39
CA LEU A 98 -22.46 11.56 6.32
C LEU A 98 -21.30 11.97 7.23
N PHE A 99 -20.53 11.01 7.74
CA PHE A 99 -19.33 11.28 8.53
C PHE A 99 -18.31 12.11 7.74
N GLY A 100 -18.07 11.75 6.47
CA GLY A 100 -17.20 12.50 5.56
C GLY A 100 -17.66 13.94 5.35
N PHE A 101 -18.95 14.15 5.10
CA PHE A 101 -19.54 15.48 4.92
C PHE A 101 -19.42 16.35 6.18
N ILE A 102 -19.77 15.83 7.36
CA ILE A 102 -19.67 16.60 8.62
C ILE A 102 -18.21 16.95 8.92
N ARG A 103 -17.27 16.03 8.64
CA ARG A 103 -15.83 16.28 8.78
C ARG A 103 -15.35 17.38 7.82
N GLN A 104 -15.85 17.42 6.59
CA GLN A 104 -15.48 18.43 5.61
C GLN A 104 -15.96 19.83 6.00
N ILE A 105 -17.09 19.96 6.71
CA ILE A 105 -17.63 21.23 7.24
C ILE A 105 -16.86 21.69 8.51
N GLY A 106 -15.82 20.95 8.92
CA GLY A 106 -14.95 21.30 10.05
C GLY A 106 -15.35 20.63 11.38
N GLY A 107 -16.18 19.59 11.35
CA GLY A 107 -16.46 18.76 12.52
C GLY A 107 -15.22 18.01 13.00
N ASN A 108 -14.98 18.00 14.32
CA ASN A 108 -14.00 17.12 14.94
C ASN A 108 -14.43 15.65 14.76
N THR A 109 -13.49 14.72 14.58
CA THR A 109 -13.72 13.29 14.31
C THR A 109 -14.79 12.66 15.22
N VAL A 110 -14.72 12.91 16.54
CA VAL A 110 -15.69 12.36 17.50
C VAL A 110 -17.10 12.92 17.25
N ASN A 111 -17.22 14.24 17.09
CA ASN A 111 -18.50 14.91 16.86
C ASN A 111 -19.10 14.51 15.52
N SER A 112 -18.26 14.37 14.47
CA SER A 112 -18.69 13.90 13.15
C SER A 112 -19.20 12.47 13.22
N GLY A 113 -18.55 11.60 14.00
CA GLY A 113 -18.98 10.22 14.21
C GLY A 113 -20.34 10.15 14.89
N ILE A 114 -20.52 10.88 15.99
CA ILE A 114 -21.78 10.96 16.74
C ILE A 114 -22.91 11.51 15.87
N GLY A 115 -22.66 12.61 15.15
CA GLY A 115 -23.64 13.22 14.26
C GLY A 115 -24.06 12.28 13.12
N ALA A 116 -23.09 11.64 12.45
CA ALA A 116 -23.36 10.68 11.39
C ALA A 116 -24.15 9.47 11.90
N PHE A 117 -23.78 8.93 13.06
CA PHE A 117 -24.48 7.81 13.69
C PHE A 117 -25.94 8.13 13.99
N ILE A 118 -26.23 9.27 14.63
CA ILE A 118 -27.60 9.69 14.95
C ILE A 118 -28.45 9.83 13.68
N VAL A 119 -27.95 10.55 12.67
CA VAL A 119 -28.69 10.76 11.42
C VAL A 119 -28.94 9.43 10.71
N THR A 120 -27.93 8.56 10.63
CA THR A 120 -28.05 7.23 10.00
C THR A 120 -29.07 6.36 10.73
N TYR A 121 -29.08 6.37 12.06
CA TYR A 121 -30.06 5.63 12.85
C TYR A 121 -31.49 6.09 12.56
N PHE A 122 -31.74 7.41 12.56
CA PHE A 122 -33.07 7.94 12.24
C PHE A 122 -33.48 7.67 10.79
N LEU A 123 -32.54 7.72 9.85
CA LEU A 123 -32.78 7.33 8.47
C LEU A 123 -33.14 5.84 8.37
N MET A 124 -32.44 4.95 9.08
CA MET A 124 -32.74 3.51 9.11
C MET A 124 -34.16 3.26 9.61
N ARG A 125 -34.54 3.94 10.70
CA ARG A 125 -35.86 3.80 11.32
C ARG A 125 -36.99 4.38 10.46
N SER A 126 -36.71 5.42 9.68
CA SER A 126 -37.70 6.11 8.84
C SER A 126 -37.89 5.42 7.48
N VAL A 127 -36.79 5.11 6.79
CA VAL A 127 -36.82 4.61 5.41
C VAL A 127 -37.01 3.10 5.35
N THR A 128 -36.49 2.36 6.33
CA THR A 128 -36.46 0.90 6.32
C THR A 128 -36.90 0.31 7.67
N PRO A 129 -38.17 0.49 8.08
CA PRO A 129 -38.67 0.03 9.38
C PRO A 129 -38.51 -1.48 9.57
N GLU A 130 -38.67 -2.28 8.52
CA GLU A 130 -38.50 -3.74 8.56
C GLU A 130 -37.10 -4.17 9.01
N ILE A 131 -36.06 -3.43 8.58
CA ILE A 131 -34.67 -3.69 8.96
C ILE A 131 -34.43 -3.28 10.39
N TYR A 132 -34.98 -2.14 10.79
CA TYR A 132 -34.91 -1.71 12.17
C TYR A 132 -35.52 -2.75 13.10
N ASP A 133 -36.70 -3.30 12.77
CA ASP A 133 -37.35 -4.35 13.55
C ASP A 133 -36.54 -5.66 13.54
N TRP A 134 -35.93 -6.01 12.41
CA TRP A 134 -35.04 -7.17 12.31
C TRP A 134 -33.80 -7.02 13.22
N VAL A 135 -33.20 -5.83 13.22
CA VAL A 135 -32.07 -5.47 14.10
C VAL A 135 -32.52 -5.49 15.56
N ALA A 136 -33.66 -4.87 15.87
CA ALA A 136 -34.21 -4.72 17.22
C ALA A 136 -34.46 -6.07 17.92
N LYS A 137 -34.79 -7.12 17.16
CA LYS A 137 -34.97 -8.48 17.69
C LYS A 137 -33.66 -9.16 18.14
N ARG A 138 -32.49 -8.61 17.79
CA ARG A 138 -31.18 -9.17 18.15
C ARG A 138 -30.66 -8.52 19.43
N SER A 139 -29.97 -9.29 20.26
CA SER A 139 -29.41 -8.83 21.55
C SER A 139 -28.47 -7.62 21.45
N PHE A 140 -27.84 -7.40 20.28
CA PHE A 140 -26.98 -6.24 20.06
C PHE A 140 -27.75 -4.91 19.90
N ALA A 141 -29.05 -4.94 19.59
CA ALA A 141 -29.83 -3.72 19.43
C ALA A 141 -29.91 -2.90 20.72
N ALA A 142 -29.96 -3.56 21.87
CA ALA A 142 -29.93 -2.89 23.17
C ALA A 142 -28.67 -2.00 23.35
N TRP A 143 -27.53 -2.43 22.82
CA TRP A 143 -26.31 -1.62 22.83
C TRP A 143 -26.40 -0.41 21.90
N ILE A 144 -27.00 -0.57 20.72
CA ILE A 144 -27.20 0.53 19.76
C ILE A 144 -28.11 1.59 20.38
N ASP A 145 -29.23 1.19 20.98
CA ASP A 145 -30.17 2.10 21.62
C ASP A 145 -29.54 2.80 22.84
N ALA A 146 -28.73 2.09 23.64
CA ALA A 146 -27.99 2.69 24.75
C ALA A 146 -26.98 3.75 24.28
N VAL A 147 -26.20 3.45 23.23
CA VAL A 147 -25.26 4.41 22.62
C VAL A 147 -26.02 5.63 22.10
N LEU A 148 -27.19 5.43 21.48
CA LEU A 148 -28.01 6.52 20.97
C LEU A 148 -28.57 7.39 22.11
N MET A 149 -29.07 6.78 23.19
CA MET A 149 -29.56 7.49 24.38
C MET A 149 -28.49 8.38 25.00
N LEU A 150 -27.22 7.95 25.02
CA LEU A 150 -26.11 8.77 25.51
C LEU A 150 -25.66 9.84 24.50
N SER A 151 -25.77 9.54 23.21
CA SER A 151 -25.33 10.42 22.13
C SER A 151 -26.21 11.67 21.98
N ILE A 152 -27.52 11.56 22.20
CA ILE A 152 -28.45 12.69 22.04
C ILE A 152 -28.18 13.81 23.08
N PRO A 153 -28.12 13.56 24.40
CA PRO A 153 -27.81 14.59 25.38
C PRO A 153 -26.43 15.22 25.14
N TYR A 154 -25.45 14.42 24.74
CA TYR A 154 -24.12 14.92 24.40
C TYR A 154 -24.14 15.88 23.20
N LEU A 155 -24.89 15.55 22.15
CA LEU A 155 -25.04 16.41 20.98
C LEU A 155 -25.81 17.69 21.32
N VAL A 156 -26.86 17.61 22.14
CA VAL A 156 -27.59 18.77 22.65
C VAL A 156 -26.66 19.67 23.48
N TYR A 157 -25.87 19.11 24.38
CA TYR A 157 -24.85 19.84 25.15
C TYR A 157 -23.84 20.56 24.23
N LEU A 158 -23.37 19.89 23.18
CA LEU A 158 -22.47 20.51 22.19
C LEU A 158 -23.12 21.66 21.42
N LEU A 159 -24.39 21.53 21.03
CA LEU A 159 -25.14 22.60 20.37
C LEU A 159 -25.36 23.78 21.32
N ILE A 160 -25.80 23.55 22.55
CA ILE A 160 -26.00 24.58 23.57
C ILE A 160 -24.69 25.33 23.83
N ARG A 161 -23.57 24.61 23.98
CA ARG A 161 -22.25 25.22 24.16
C ARG A 161 -21.83 26.09 22.98
N LYS A 162 -22.23 25.75 21.74
CA LYS A 162 -21.92 26.54 20.54
C LYS A 162 -22.80 27.80 20.43
N PHE A 163 -24.06 27.72 20.84
CA PHE A 163 -25.03 28.83 20.75
C PHE A 163 -25.07 29.75 21.97
N ILE A 164 -24.53 29.33 23.13
CA ILE A 164 -24.41 30.16 24.33
C ILE A 164 -22.91 30.48 24.59
N PRO A 165 -22.29 31.38 23.81
CA PRO A 165 -20.86 31.71 23.96
C PRO A 165 -20.53 32.42 25.29
N SER A 166 -21.51 32.90 26.04
CA SER A 166 -21.31 33.72 27.25
C SER A 166 -20.87 32.94 28.51
N LEU A 167 -21.00 31.61 28.55
CA LEU A 167 -20.62 30.81 29.72
C LEU A 167 -19.14 30.36 29.73
N SER A 168 -18.38 30.65 28.67
CA SER A 168 -16.98 30.22 28.53
C SER A 168 -15.98 31.40 28.51
N SER A 169 -16.34 32.53 29.13
CA SER A 169 -15.56 33.78 29.13
C SER A 169 -15.10 34.18 30.54
N LYS A 170 -14.33 33.31 31.22
CA LYS A 170 -13.45 33.78 32.30
C LYS A 170 -12.17 32.96 32.30
N ASN A 171 -11.06 33.69 32.13
CA ASN A 171 -9.67 33.29 32.32
C ASN A 171 -8.93 32.65 31.13
N LYS A 172 -8.66 33.46 30.09
CA LYS A 172 -7.80 33.07 28.95
C LYS A 172 -6.65 34.05 28.69
N ASN A 173 -6.00 34.55 29.75
CA ASN A 173 -4.81 35.40 29.59
C ASN A 173 -3.46 34.73 29.91
N ASN A 174 -3.42 33.42 30.26
CA ASN A 174 -2.15 32.72 30.54
C ASN A 174 -1.84 31.49 29.67
N ILE A 175 -2.60 31.22 28.59
CA ILE A 175 -2.45 29.98 27.81
C ILE A 175 -1.58 30.15 26.54
N MET A 176 -1.19 31.38 26.19
CA MET A 176 -0.39 31.62 24.97
C MET A 176 1.07 31.10 25.08
N GLY A 177 1.61 30.95 26.30
CA GLY A 177 2.94 30.37 26.54
C GLY A 177 3.01 28.84 26.48
N SER A 178 1.88 28.15 26.64
CA SER A 178 1.82 26.68 26.75
C SER A 178 1.70 25.96 25.39
N PHE A 179 1.10 26.60 24.38
CA PHE A 179 0.92 25.96 23.07
C PHE A 179 2.21 25.87 22.25
N LYS A 180 3.19 26.76 22.49
CA LYS A 180 4.47 26.72 21.78
C LYS A 180 5.32 25.49 22.16
N ASN A 181 5.18 24.99 23.40
CA ASN A 181 5.88 23.78 23.84
C ASN A 181 5.21 22.47 23.41
N ARG A 182 3.87 22.40 23.38
CA ARG A 182 3.17 21.13 23.06
C ARG A 182 3.38 20.62 21.65
N GLU A 183 3.51 21.49 20.64
CA GLU A 183 3.82 21.03 19.27
C GLU A 183 5.27 20.55 19.17
N ILE A 184 6.21 21.20 19.88
CA ILE A 184 7.62 20.81 19.91
C ILE A 184 7.80 19.47 20.64
N GLU A 185 7.09 19.24 21.75
CA GLU A 185 7.08 17.98 22.49
C GLU A 185 6.52 16.80 21.67
N LYS A 186 5.41 17.00 20.94
CA LYS A 186 4.85 15.95 20.08
C LYS A 186 5.77 15.57 18.91
N VAL A 187 6.56 16.52 18.41
CA VAL A 187 7.59 16.24 17.41
C VAL A 187 8.77 15.47 18.04
N LYS A 188 9.08 15.72 19.31
CA LYS A 188 10.15 15.03 20.08
C LYS A 188 9.84 13.55 20.29
N ASP A 189 8.68 13.21 20.82
CA ASP A 189 8.31 11.82 21.13
C ASP A 189 8.20 10.94 19.89
N ASN A 190 7.62 11.49 18.81
CA ASN A 190 7.56 10.79 17.53
C ASN A 190 8.95 10.63 16.88
N LYS A 191 9.90 11.54 17.09
CA LYS A 191 11.25 11.41 16.54
C LYS A 191 12.10 10.39 17.31
N LEU A 192 11.94 10.28 18.64
CA LEU A 192 12.68 9.32 19.46
C LEU A 192 12.28 7.86 19.20
N THR A 193 10.99 7.57 19.05
CA THR A 193 10.50 6.21 18.73
C THR A 193 10.91 5.77 17.31
N ASN A 194 11.01 6.70 16.37
CA ASN A 194 11.53 6.40 15.03
C ASN A 194 13.04 6.12 15.01
N LEU A 195 13.76 6.54 16.06
CA LEU A 195 15.21 6.48 16.19
C LEU A 195 15.69 5.05 16.48
N GLU A 196 15.04 4.38 17.43
CA GLU A 196 15.33 2.97 17.75
C GLU A 196 15.07 2.06 16.54
N ASN A 197 13.97 2.34 15.82
CA ASN A 197 13.65 1.66 14.57
C ASN A 197 14.70 1.90 13.47
N MET A 198 15.36 3.07 13.45
CA MET A 198 16.40 3.40 12.46
C MET A 198 17.70 2.62 12.70
N GLU A 199 18.13 2.48 13.95
CA GLU A 199 19.36 1.73 14.28
C GLU A 199 19.20 0.23 13.96
N GLU A 200 18.02 -0.32 14.22
CA GLU A 200 17.71 -1.70 13.84
C GLU A 200 17.71 -1.88 12.31
N LEU A 201 17.14 -0.91 11.58
CA LEU A 201 17.16 -0.88 10.12
C LEU A 201 18.59 -0.77 9.56
N GLU A 202 19.47 -0.01 10.20
CA GLU A 202 20.88 0.09 9.82
C GLU A 202 21.59 -1.26 9.96
N LYS A 203 21.44 -1.91 11.12
CA LYS A 203 22.02 -3.24 11.39
C LYS A 203 21.51 -4.27 10.38
N ALA A 204 20.23 -4.22 10.04
CA ALA A 204 19.62 -5.08 9.03
C ALA A 204 20.18 -4.80 7.62
N SER A 205 20.37 -3.51 7.26
CA SER A 205 20.95 -3.09 5.99
C SER A 205 22.40 -3.57 5.86
N TYR A 206 23.23 -3.40 6.89
CA TYR A 206 24.62 -3.83 6.87
C TYR A 206 24.79 -5.36 6.77
N LYS A 207 23.97 -6.13 7.49
CA LYS A 207 23.93 -7.60 7.36
C LYS A 207 23.53 -8.03 5.94
N THR A 208 22.58 -7.31 5.35
CA THR A 208 22.10 -7.53 3.98
C THR A 208 23.20 -7.23 2.97
N GLU A 209 23.87 -6.09 3.09
CA GLU A 209 24.98 -5.66 2.25
C GLU A 209 26.10 -6.71 2.17
N LYS A 210 26.56 -7.22 3.31
CA LYS A 210 27.60 -8.27 3.37
C LYS A 210 27.20 -9.55 2.64
N LYS A 211 25.91 -9.91 2.70
CA LYS A 211 25.39 -11.10 1.99
C LYS A 211 25.37 -10.85 0.48
N VAL A 212 25.01 -9.65 0.03
CA VAL A 212 25.02 -9.29 -1.39
C VAL A 212 26.44 -9.35 -1.96
N ASP A 213 27.42 -8.73 -1.29
CA ASP A 213 28.80 -8.68 -1.80
C ASP A 213 29.43 -10.08 -1.96
N LYS A 214 29.11 -11.01 -1.05
CA LYS A 214 29.58 -12.40 -1.15
C LYS A 214 28.99 -13.11 -2.36
N LYS A 215 27.71 -12.88 -2.65
CA LYS A 215 27.01 -13.52 -3.77
C LYS A 215 27.45 -12.94 -5.11
N GLU A 216 27.57 -11.63 -5.24
CA GLU A 216 28.08 -10.99 -6.46
C GLU A 216 29.48 -11.47 -6.84
N LYS A 217 30.36 -11.62 -5.83
CA LYS A 217 31.70 -12.22 -6.04
C LYS A 217 31.62 -13.66 -6.56
N LEU A 218 30.68 -14.45 -6.05
CA LEU A 218 30.46 -15.83 -6.50
C LEU A 218 29.95 -15.87 -7.95
N ILE A 219 28.97 -15.02 -8.30
CA ILE A 219 28.42 -14.90 -9.66
C ILE A 219 29.52 -14.52 -10.64
N THR A 220 30.29 -13.47 -10.31
CA THR A 220 31.40 -13.00 -11.15
C THR A 220 32.46 -14.08 -11.33
N LYS A 221 32.80 -14.82 -10.27
CA LYS A 221 33.76 -15.94 -10.32
C LYS A 221 33.25 -17.07 -11.21
N ASN A 222 31.98 -17.47 -11.05
CA ASN A 222 31.37 -18.54 -11.82
C ASN A 222 31.29 -18.19 -13.30
N LEU A 223 30.84 -16.97 -13.64
CA LEU A 223 30.82 -16.49 -15.03
C LEU A 223 32.21 -16.48 -15.65
N LYS A 224 33.21 -15.95 -14.94
CA LYS A 224 34.59 -15.92 -15.44
C LYS A 224 35.13 -17.33 -15.67
N SER A 225 34.84 -18.28 -14.78
CA SER A 225 35.21 -19.69 -14.93
C SER A 225 34.57 -20.30 -16.19
N ILE A 226 33.26 -20.12 -16.36
CA ILE A 226 32.53 -20.62 -17.55
C ILE A 226 33.09 -20.02 -18.84
N ILE A 227 33.30 -18.70 -18.88
CA ILE A 227 33.87 -18.00 -20.04
C ILE A 227 35.24 -18.58 -20.38
N SER A 228 36.10 -18.81 -19.40
CA SER A 228 37.44 -19.39 -19.62
C SER A 228 37.40 -20.85 -20.09
N LEU A 229 36.46 -21.66 -19.60
CA LEU A 229 36.22 -23.02 -20.09
C LEU A 229 35.78 -23.00 -21.56
N LEU A 230 34.85 -22.11 -21.90
CA LEU A 230 34.42 -21.92 -23.28
C LEU A 230 35.54 -21.35 -24.17
N GLN A 231 36.50 -20.60 -23.65
CA GLN A 231 37.59 -20.10 -24.49
C GLN A 231 38.61 -21.18 -24.87
N LYS A 232 38.93 -22.11 -23.96
CA LYS A 232 40.04 -23.06 -24.13
C LYS A 232 39.77 -24.19 -25.11
N GLU A 233 38.59 -24.82 -25.07
CA GLU A 233 38.32 -26.04 -25.84
C GLU A 233 36.87 -26.12 -26.32
N ASN A 234 36.57 -27.03 -27.25
CA ASN A 234 35.17 -27.41 -27.53
C ASN A 234 34.71 -28.31 -26.37
N PRO A 235 33.88 -27.80 -25.44
CA PRO A 235 33.51 -28.56 -24.26
C PRO A 235 32.78 -29.84 -24.68
N SER A 236 33.06 -30.93 -23.96
CA SER A 236 32.27 -32.15 -24.12
C SER A 236 30.78 -31.88 -23.84
N PRO A 237 29.86 -32.73 -24.32
CA PRO A 237 28.44 -32.60 -24.03
C PRO A 237 28.16 -32.56 -22.51
N GLU A 238 28.91 -33.32 -21.73
CA GLU A 238 28.80 -33.34 -20.26
C GLU A 238 29.22 -32.01 -19.63
N VAL A 239 30.35 -31.44 -20.07
CA VAL A 239 30.81 -30.11 -19.63
C VAL A 239 29.79 -29.04 -20.01
N THR A 240 29.21 -29.13 -21.21
CA THR A 240 28.18 -28.20 -21.69
C THR A 240 26.92 -28.27 -20.81
N ASN A 241 26.47 -29.48 -20.47
CA ASN A 241 25.32 -29.68 -19.58
C ASN A 241 25.59 -29.12 -18.17
N ASN A 242 26.82 -29.30 -17.65
CA ASN A 242 27.20 -28.73 -16.37
C ASN A 242 27.22 -27.19 -16.41
N ILE A 243 27.74 -26.59 -17.49
CA ILE A 243 27.69 -25.13 -17.70
C ILE A 243 26.24 -24.64 -17.72
N VAL A 244 25.35 -25.29 -18.48
CA VAL A 244 23.93 -24.92 -18.54
C VAL A 244 23.28 -25.00 -17.16
N LYS A 245 23.57 -26.05 -16.39
CA LYS A 245 23.08 -26.20 -15.01
C LYS A 245 23.55 -25.03 -14.14
N ILE A 246 24.85 -24.69 -14.15
CA ILE A 246 25.38 -23.58 -13.37
C ILE A 246 24.76 -22.24 -13.79
N LEU A 247 24.57 -21.98 -15.09
CA LEU A 247 23.92 -20.76 -15.58
C LEU A 247 22.45 -20.67 -15.15
N THR A 248 21.75 -21.81 -15.13
CA THR A 248 20.37 -21.90 -14.63
C THR A 248 20.32 -21.67 -13.12
N ASP A 249 21.27 -22.21 -12.36
CA ASP A 249 21.38 -21.98 -10.93
C ASP A 249 21.68 -20.51 -10.61
N LEU A 250 22.55 -19.86 -11.41
CA LEU A 250 22.83 -18.42 -11.30
C LEU A 250 21.56 -17.58 -11.53
N GLN A 251 20.76 -17.92 -12.55
CA GLN A 251 19.47 -17.27 -12.81
C GLN A 251 18.50 -17.41 -11.63
N ASN A 252 18.52 -18.54 -10.92
CA ASN A 252 17.65 -18.78 -9.77
C ASN A 252 18.14 -18.13 -8.48
N GLN A 253 19.45 -18.18 -8.19
CA GLN A 253 20.07 -17.57 -7.01
C GLN A 253 19.89 -16.05 -7.00
N ASP A 254 19.79 -15.44 -8.18
CA ASP A 254 19.64 -14.01 -8.34
C ASP A 254 18.28 -13.45 -7.92
N ASN A 255 17.27 -14.29 -7.73
CA ASN A 255 16.03 -13.87 -7.07
C ASN A 255 16.27 -13.35 -5.65
N GLU A 256 17.32 -13.84 -4.97
CA GLU A 256 17.67 -13.34 -3.64
C GLU A 256 18.29 -11.94 -3.69
N GLN A 257 19.07 -11.60 -4.73
CA GLN A 257 19.60 -10.23 -4.89
C GLN A 257 18.46 -9.23 -5.08
N LEU A 258 17.50 -9.59 -5.94
CA LEU A 258 16.30 -8.77 -6.17
C LEU A 258 15.50 -8.59 -4.88
N ARG A 259 15.40 -9.63 -4.04
CA ARG A 259 14.75 -9.53 -2.72
C ARG A 259 15.47 -8.52 -1.82
N LEU A 260 16.79 -8.52 -1.81
CA LEU A 260 17.59 -7.59 -1.00
C LEU A 260 17.47 -6.16 -1.53
N LEU A 261 17.48 -5.97 -2.86
CA LEU A 261 17.23 -4.66 -3.47
C LEU A 261 15.82 -4.12 -3.15
N ASN A 262 14.81 -4.99 -3.12
CA ASN A 262 13.46 -4.61 -2.70
C ASN A 262 13.39 -4.21 -1.22
N GLN A 263 14.16 -4.85 -0.34
CA GLN A 263 14.27 -4.44 1.07
C GLN A 263 14.93 -3.06 1.19
N LEU A 264 16.01 -2.81 0.45
CA LEU A 264 16.66 -1.50 0.40
C LEU A 264 15.72 -0.41 -0.13
N LYS A 265 14.96 -0.71 -1.19
CA LYS A 265 13.95 0.20 -1.74
C LYS A 265 12.85 0.56 -0.74
N LEU A 266 12.40 -0.42 0.06
CA LEU A 266 11.40 -0.18 1.10
C LEU A 266 11.95 0.75 2.19
N LEU A 267 13.20 0.52 2.61
CA LEU A 267 13.91 1.35 3.58
C LEU A 267 14.07 2.79 3.04
N ASN A 268 14.52 2.93 1.79
CA ASN A 268 14.66 4.22 1.12
C ASN A 268 13.32 4.97 1.03
N LYS A 269 12.23 4.26 0.71
CA LYS A 269 10.89 4.86 0.69
C LYS A 269 10.45 5.37 2.07
N LYS A 270 10.78 4.63 3.14
CA LYS A 270 10.48 5.07 4.51
C LYS A 270 11.29 6.32 4.88
N LEU A 271 12.59 6.35 4.57
CA LEU A 271 13.46 7.51 4.78
C LEU A 271 12.97 8.73 3.99
N SER A 272 12.70 8.57 2.69
CA SER A 272 12.18 9.64 1.84
C SER A 272 10.88 10.24 2.39
N ASN A 273 9.93 9.40 2.82
CA ASN A 273 8.69 9.87 3.45
C ASN A 273 8.96 10.63 4.75
N TRP A 274 9.91 10.15 5.55
CA TRP A 274 10.32 10.81 6.79
C TRP A 274 10.88 12.22 6.51
N HIS A 275 11.83 12.36 5.59
CA HIS A 275 12.42 13.65 5.22
C HIS A 275 11.41 14.61 4.59
N ILE A 276 10.53 14.13 3.70
CA ILE A 276 9.48 14.96 3.11
C ILE A 276 8.54 15.52 4.19
N ASN A 277 8.19 14.70 5.18
CA ASN A 277 7.35 15.13 6.29
C ASN A 277 8.10 16.08 7.23
N GLY A 278 9.37 15.80 7.52
CA GLY A 278 10.27 16.66 8.29
C GLY A 278 10.39 18.05 7.66
N PHE A 279 10.73 18.11 6.37
CA PHE A 279 10.78 19.34 5.58
C PHE A 279 9.47 20.14 5.63
N LYS A 280 8.32 19.49 5.43
CA LYS A 280 7.01 20.16 5.51
C LYS A 280 6.73 20.75 6.90
N GLN A 281 7.11 20.03 7.96
CA GLN A 281 6.94 20.51 9.33
C GLN A 281 7.86 21.69 9.62
N LEU A 282 9.16 21.59 9.31
CA LEU A 282 10.13 22.68 9.52
C LEU A 282 9.73 23.93 8.74
N SER A 283 9.28 23.77 7.48
CA SER A 283 8.82 24.90 6.65
C SER A 283 7.63 25.64 7.28
N ARG A 284 6.68 24.91 7.89
CA ARG A 284 5.54 25.52 8.61
C ARG A 284 5.98 26.29 9.85
N ILE A 285 6.95 25.76 10.59
CA ILE A 285 7.51 26.41 11.78
C ILE A 285 8.31 27.65 11.39
N TYR A 286 9.06 27.60 10.29
CA TYR A 286 9.91 28.69 9.81
C TYR A 286 9.16 30.00 9.59
N ASN A 287 7.96 29.92 9.02
CA ASN A 287 7.12 31.09 8.77
C ASN A 287 6.59 31.74 10.06
N LYS A 288 6.62 31.03 11.20
CA LYS A 288 6.09 31.48 12.50
C LYS A 288 7.18 31.96 13.49
N LEU A 289 8.47 31.83 13.14
CA LEU A 289 9.58 32.10 14.05
C LEU A 289 10.14 33.53 13.97
N SER A 290 10.83 33.93 15.04
CA SER A 290 11.59 35.19 15.12
C SER A 290 12.83 35.17 14.20
N PHE A 291 13.41 36.33 13.91
CA PHE A 291 14.58 36.44 13.01
C PHE A 291 15.80 35.64 13.48
N LYS A 292 16.06 35.59 14.79
CA LYS A 292 17.18 34.83 15.38
C LYS A 292 17.00 33.32 15.20
N ASP A 293 15.80 32.81 15.48
CA ASP A 293 15.49 31.37 15.39
C ASP A 293 15.42 30.88 13.93
N LYS A 294 15.08 31.78 12.99
CA LYS A 294 15.06 31.49 11.55
C LYS A 294 16.43 31.08 11.02
N LYS A 295 17.55 31.56 11.57
CA LYS A 295 18.89 31.18 11.09
C LYS A 295 19.14 29.68 11.30
N ASN A 296 18.94 29.18 12.52
CA ASN A 296 19.17 27.77 12.85
C ASN A 296 18.20 26.86 12.10
N LEU A 297 16.93 27.29 11.95
CA LEU A 297 15.95 26.50 11.21
C LEU A 297 16.21 26.49 9.71
N LYS A 298 16.80 27.55 9.14
CA LYS A 298 17.21 27.58 7.73
C LYS A 298 18.24 26.49 7.44
N GLU A 299 19.22 26.30 8.32
CA GLU A 299 20.21 25.23 8.18
C GLU A 299 19.57 23.84 8.24
N ALA A 300 18.62 23.62 9.16
CA ALA A 300 17.88 22.35 9.25
C ALA A 300 17.04 22.07 7.99
N ILE A 301 16.38 23.10 7.44
CA ILE A 301 15.63 23.00 6.18
C ILE A 301 16.56 22.66 5.02
N GLN A 302 17.75 23.27 4.96
CA GLN A 302 18.74 22.97 3.92
C GLN A 302 19.23 21.52 4.00
N ARG A 303 19.46 20.97 5.21
CA ARG A 303 19.82 19.56 5.38
C ARG A 303 18.73 18.62 4.87
N GLU A 304 17.48 18.87 5.23
CA GLU A 304 16.34 18.07 4.75
C GLU A 304 16.20 18.15 3.22
N GLN A 305 16.45 19.31 2.61
CA GLN A 305 16.49 19.44 1.15
C GLN A 305 17.59 18.60 0.52
N THR A 306 18.80 18.62 1.08
CA THR A 306 19.92 17.77 0.63
C THR A 306 19.54 16.28 0.75
N SER A 307 18.99 15.86 1.89
CA SER A 307 18.51 14.49 2.11
C SER A 307 17.44 14.08 1.08
N ILE A 308 16.52 14.97 0.72
CA ILE A 308 15.51 14.71 -0.33
C ILE A 308 16.17 14.55 -1.71
N ILE A 309 17.18 15.36 -2.04
CA ILE A 309 17.91 15.27 -3.31
C ILE A 309 18.67 13.94 -3.39
N GLU A 310 19.38 13.55 -2.33
CA GLU A 310 20.09 12.28 -2.24
C GLU A 310 19.12 11.08 -2.40
N ASN A 311 17.96 11.13 -1.74
CA ASN A 311 16.91 10.09 -1.89
C ASN A 311 16.46 9.92 -3.35
N ARG A 312 16.34 11.01 -4.12
CA ARG A 312 15.97 10.93 -5.55
C ARG A 312 17.09 10.31 -6.40
N GLN A 313 18.34 10.62 -6.08
CA GLN A 313 19.48 10.01 -6.75
C GLN A 313 19.57 8.50 -6.46
N ILE A 314 19.32 8.10 -5.20
CA ILE A 314 19.18 6.69 -4.80
C ILE A 314 18.10 6.00 -5.64
N GLU A 315 16.92 6.59 -5.79
CA GLU A 315 15.83 6.03 -6.60
C GLU A 315 16.23 5.84 -8.07
N ASN A 316 17.00 6.77 -8.64
CA ASN A 316 17.50 6.64 -10.00
C ASN A 316 18.50 5.49 -10.15
N ILE A 317 19.43 5.35 -9.20
CA ILE A 317 20.39 4.24 -9.18
C ILE A 317 19.65 2.89 -9.05
N GLU A 318 18.65 2.81 -8.18
CA GLU A 318 17.81 1.61 -8.05
C GLU A 318 17.13 1.22 -9.37
N LYS A 319 16.63 2.20 -10.13
CA LYS A 319 16.04 1.95 -11.46
C LYS A 319 17.08 1.42 -12.44
N GLN A 320 18.28 2.00 -12.45
CA GLN A 320 19.38 1.55 -13.32
C GLN A 320 19.85 0.13 -12.96
N ILE A 321 19.99 -0.20 -11.67
CA ILE A 321 20.33 -1.56 -11.24
C ILE A 321 19.27 -2.56 -11.73
N ASN A 322 17.98 -2.25 -11.58
CA ASN A 322 16.91 -3.11 -12.09
C ASN A 322 16.96 -3.30 -13.61
N GLN A 323 17.32 -2.25 -14.37
CA GLN A 323 17.49 -2.34 -15.82
C GLN A 323 18.68 -3.25 -16.20
N TYR A 324 19.85 -3.05 -15.58
CA TYR A 324 21.01 -3.89 -15.82
C TYR A 324 20.74 -5.35 -15.42
N TYR A 325 20.02 -5.56 -14.31
CA TYR A 325 19.61 -6.89 -13.89
C TYR A 325 18.73 -7.60 -14.94
N GLY A 326 17.72 -6.91 -15.49
CA GLY A 326 16.90 -7.45 -16.56
C GLY A 326 17.69 -7.78 -17.83
N GLN A 327 18.68 -6.95 -18.17
CA GLN A 327 19.58 -7.19 -19.29
C GLN A 327 20.50 -8.39 -19.05
N TYR A 328 21.05 -8.51 -17.84
CA TYR A 328 21.89 -9.63 -17.42
C TYR A 328 21.14 -10.96 -17.57
N LEU A 329 19.93 -11.07 -17.00
CA LEU A 329 19.12 -12.28 -17.11
C LEU A 329 18.80 -12.64 -18.57
N LYS A 330 18.50 -11.64 -19.40
CA LYS A 330 18.29 -11.85 -20.84
C LYS A 330 19.53 -12.41 -21.52
N GLN A 331 20.71 -11.87 -21.22
CA GLN A 331 21.98 -12.31 -21.78
C GLN A 331 22.34 -13.74 -21.34
N ILE A 332 22.12 -14.09 -20.07
CA ILE A 332 22.31 -15.46 -19.56
C ILE A 332 21.40 -16.45 -20.31
N ASN A 333 20.11 -16.14 -20.46
CA ASN A 333 19.16 -16.99 -21.19
C ASN A 333 19.55 -17.18 -22.66
N LEU A 334 19.99 -16.10 -23.33
CA LEU A 334 20.50 -16.20 -24.69
C LEU A 334 21.75 -17.07 -24.76
N GLY A 335 22.67 -16.94 -23.78
CA GLY A 335 23.85 -17.79 -23.65
C GLY A 335 23.49 -19.28 -23.51
N ILE A 336 22.55 -19.62 -22.62
CA ILE A 336 22.03 -20.98 -22.43
C ILE A 336 21.43 -21.52 -23.74
N ASN A 337 20.59 -20.73 -24.41
CA ASN A 337 19.96 -21.14 -25.67
C ASN A 337 21.00 -21.43 -26.77
N GLN A 338 22.00 -20.57 -26.92
CA GLN A 338 23.09 -20.80 -27.88
C GLN A 338 23.90 -22.06 -27.57
N LEU A 339 24.14 -22.37 -26.28
CA LEU A 339 24.77 -23.64 -25.88
C LEU A 339 23.92 -24.84 -26.28
N GLY A 340 22.58 -24.77 -26.13
CA GLY A 340 21.65 -25.81 -26.56
C GLY A 340 21.72 -26.10 -28.07
N HIS A 341 21.94 -25.06 -28.88
CA HIS A 341 22.17 -25.17 -30.33
C HIS A 341 23.61 -25.51 -30.73
N LYS A 342 24.47 -25.86 -29.76
CA LYS A 342 25.91 -26.11 -29.98
C LYS A 342 26.65 -24.91 -30.60
N ASN A 343 26.10 -23.69 -30.50
CA ASN A 343 26.72 -22.47 -31.00
C ASN A 343 27.59 -21.82 -29.92
N LYS A 344 28.80 -22.36 -29.76
CA LYS A 344 29.80 -21.92 -28.79
C LYS A 344 30.13 -20.42 -28.89
N ARG A 345 30.30 -19.89 -30.11
CA ARG A 345 30.68 -18.48 -30.33
C ARG A 345 29.57 -17.53 -29.89
N GLY A 346 28.32 -17.86 -30.23
CA GLY A 346 27.15 -17.10 -29.77
C GLY A 346 27.00 -17.12 -28.25
N ALA A 347 27.18 -18.29 -27.63
CA ALA A 347 27.15 -18.41 -26.18
C ALA A 347 28.22 -17.54 -25.50
N LEU A 348 29.46 -17.62 -25.98
CA LEU A 348 30.58 -16.84 -25.46
C LEU A 348 30.32 -15.34 -25.55
N TYR A 349 29.78 -14.87 -26.67
CA TYR A 349 29.41 -13.46 -26.87
C TYR A 349 28.42 -12.96 -25.81
N TYR A 350 27.32 -13.68 -25.60
CA TYR A 350 26.30 -13.27 -24.62
C TYR A 350 26.80 -13.37 -23.18
N LEU A 351 27.63 -14.36 -22.85
CA LEU A 351 28.19 -14.51 -21.51
C LEU A 351 29.21 -13.40 -21.19
N LEU A 352 30.00 -12.94 -22.17
CA LEU A 352 30.86 -11.76 -22.02
C LEU A 352 30.03 -10.49 -21.78
N GLN A 353 28.92 -10.33 -22.49
CA GLN A 353 27.99 -9.23 -22.23
C GLN A 353 27.37 -9.32 -20.83
N ALA A 354 26.93 -10.51 -20.40
CA ALA A 354 26.41 -10.75 -19.06
C ALA A 354 27.44 -10.37 -17.99
N GLN A 355 28.70 -10.76 -18.17
CA GLN A 355 29.78 -10.39 -17.26
C GLN A 355 29.97 -8.86 -17.17
N GLN A 356 29.95 -8.15 -18.31
CA GLN A 356 30.09 -6.69 -18.33
C GLN A 356 28.90 -6.00 -17.64
N THR A 357 27.68 -6.47 -17.93
CA THR A 357 26.44 -5.97 -17.33
C THR A 357 26.45 -6.14 -15.81
N GLU A 358 26.86 -7.31 -15.33
CA GLU A 358 26.99 -7.60 -13.89
C GLU A 358 28.04 -6.70 -13.22
N GLN A 359 29.19 -6.47 -13.86
CA GLN A 359 30.19 -5.54 -13.34
C GLN A 359 29.66 -4.11 -13.21
N ASN A 360 28.86 -3.65 -14.17
CA ASN A 360 28.24 -2.33 -14.13
C ASN A 360 27.17 -2.25 -13.03
N SER A 361 26.32 -3.27 -12.91
CA SER A 361 25.34 -3.41 -11.82
C SER A 361 26.02 -3.34 -10.45
N HIS A 362 27.11 -4.08 -10.28
CA HIS A 362 27.89 -4.11 -9.04
C HIS A 362 28.49 -2.74 -8.67
N LYS A 363 28.98 -1.98 -9.66
CA LYS A 363 29.48 -0.60 -9.43
C LYS A 363 28.36 0.31 -8.92
N LEU A 364 27.18 0.23 -9.53
CA LEU A 364 26.01 1.00 -9.10
C LEU A 364 25.53 0.57 -7.71
N LEU A 365 25.57 -0.72 -7.39
CA LEU A 365 25.21 -1.21 -6.07
C LEU A 365 26.17 -0.67 -4.99
N LYS A 366 27.48 -0.60 -5.28
CA LYS A 366 28.44 0.05 -4.38
C LYS A 366 28.13 1.53 -4.17
N GLN A 367 27.81 2.25 -5.24
CA GLN A 367 27.40 3.65 -5.15
C GLN A 367 26.13 3.81 -4.31
N LEU A 368 25.12 2.97 -4.55
CA LEU A 368 23.87 2.93 -3.77
C LEU A 368 24.15 2.78 -2.27
N LYS A 369 25.02 1.82 -1.91
CA LYS A 369 25.43 1.56 -0.51
C LYS A 369 26.09 2.79 0.12
N THR A 370 27.01 3.45 -0.58
CA THR A 370 27.67 4.67 -0.09
C THR A 370 26.66 5.78 0.17
N MET A 371 25.74 6.02 -0.76
CA MET A 371 24.72 7.06 -0.62
C MET A 371 23.75 6.78 0.52
N GLN A 372 23.37 5.51 0.73
CA GLN A 372 22.53 5.12 1.86
C GLN A 372 23.22 5.38 3.20
N ARG A 373 24.53 5.12 3.31
CA ARG A 373 25.30 5.44 4.53
C ARG A 373 25.38 6.94 4.77
N GLN A 374 25.59 7.73 3.72
CA GLN A 374 25.61 9.20 3.82
C GLN A 374 24.26 9.73 4.30
N LEU A 375 23.16 9.28 3.68
CA LEU A 375 21.81 9.67 4.07
C LEU A 375 21.50 9.29 5.54
N LEU A 376 21.96 8.12 5.97
CA LEU A 376 21.78 7.67 7.35
C LEU A 376 22.58 8.54 8.34
N GLN A 377 23.83 8.88 8.02
CA GLN A 377 24.64 9.81 8.81
C GLN A 377 24.01 11.20 8.90
N LEU A 378 23.47 11.73 7.80
CA LEU A 378 22.72 12.99 7.79
C LEU A 378 21.50 12.91 8.71
N THR A 379 20.74 11.83 8.62
CA THR A 379 19.56 11.58 9.47
C THR A 379 19.93 11.54 10.95
N MET A 380 21.02 10.83 11.31
CA MET A 380 21.52 10.79 12.70
C MET A 380 21.96 12.18 13.20
N GLY A 381 22.65 12.95 12.36
CA GLY A 381 23.07 14.32 12.71
C GLY A 381 21.89 15.28 12.88
N GLU A 382 20.83 15.13 12.07
CA GLU A 382 19.57 15.88 12.22
C GLU A 382 18.87 15.55 13.53
N ILE A 383 18.83 14.26 13.89
CA ILE A 383 18.26 13.79 15.14
C ILE A 383 19.02 14.35 16.34
N GLU A 384 20.35 14.32 16.33
CA GLU A 384 21.17 14.86 17.42
C GLU A 384 20.98 16.36 17.56
N ALA A 385 20.90 17.09 16.45
CA ALA A 385 20.61 18.53 16.45
C ALA A 385 19.23 18.83 17.06
N VAL A 386 18.21 18.03 16.74
CA VAL A 386 16.87 18.17 17.34
C VAL A 386 16.90 17.87 18.84
N LYS A 387 17.67 16.86 19.29
CA LYS A 387 17.86 16.58 20.72
C LYS A 387 18.49 17.77 21.46
N LYS A 388 19.53 18.39 20.89
CA LYS A 388 20.20 19.57 21.45
C LYS A 388 19.29 20.81 21.52
N LEU A 389 18.36 20.97 20.58
CA LEU A 389 17.37 22.06 20.62
C LEU A 389 16.26 21.83 21.66
N ALA A 390 16.11 20.58 22.12
CA ALA A 390 15.05 20.17 23.05
C ALA A 390 15.54 19.94 24.48
N ALA A 391 16.84 20.13 24.73
CA ALA A 391 17.49 20.20 26.03
C ALA A 391 17.78 21.68 26.33
#